data_AF-A0A7N6F9H5-F1
#
_entry.id   AF-A0A7N6F9H5-F1
#
_cell.length_a   1.000
_cell.length_b   1.000
_cell.length_c   1.000
_cell.angle_alpha   90.00
_cell.angle_beta   90.00
_cell.angle_gamma   90.00
#
_symmetry.space_group_name_H-M   'P 1'
#
loop_
_entity.id
_entity.type
_entity.pdbx_description
1 polymer ?
#
loop_
_entity_poly.entity_id
_entity_poly.type
_entity_poly.pdbx_seq_one_letter_code
_entity_poly.pdbx_strand_id
1 'polypeptide(L)'
;MSSCKYTGGVMKPLSRLSASRRNLIESDSSSETKEGGVSAVAGATASGGHDRQREAPPTSLMAQSSTNQPPIQSPPEIVISSKEDSPYPRGGQGGAGAVGTGARGSTSKAPKRKNQNIGYKLGHRRALFEKRKRLSDYALIFGMFGIVVMVIETELSWGVYTKSSMYSLALKCLISLSTVILLGLIIAYHAREVQLFVIDNGADDWRIAMTMERVLLIALELLVSAVHPVPGDFKFQWRARLAFSYAPSQAEADLDMVLSVPMFLRLYLIARVMLLHSKLFTDASSRSIGALNKVHFNTRFVMKTLMTICPGTVLLVFSISLWIIAAWTVRVCERYHDAQDVTSNFLGAMWLISITFLSIGYGDMVPHTYCGKGVCLLTGIMGAGCTALVVAVVARKLELTKAEKHVHNFMMDTQLTKRIKNAAANVLRETWLIYKHTKLMKKIDHSRVRKHQRKFLQAIHQLRSVKMEQRKLSDQANTLVDLSKMQSVMYELMSELNDRSEDLERQMLSLEQRVEQLTAGFSALPAHLSATLSAQHAALVHLLRERDARDSSSRSRERGGGCASPLTSE
;
A
#
# COMPACT_ATOMS: atom_id res chain seq x y z
N MET A 1 -12.98 -52.58 -38.97
CA MET A 1 -13.57 -52.44 -37.61
C MET A 1 -12.55 -51.65 -36.79
N SER A 2 -12.84 -50.55 -36.09
CA SER A 2 -14.13 -49.87 -35.85
C SER A 2 -14.04 -48.36 -36.12
N SER A 3 -15.20 -47.74 -36.36
CA SER A 3 -15.34 -46.30 -36.60
C SER A 3 -15.52 -45.55 -35.28
N CYS A 4 -14.72 -44.52 -35.02
CA CYS A 4 -15.04 -43.50 -34.02
C CYS A 4 -15.63 -42.28 -34.72
N LYS A 5 -16.94 -42.10 -34.57
CA LYS A 5 -17.68 -40.93 -35.05
C LYS A 5 -17.33 -39.70 -34.20
N TYR A 6 -16.80 -38.65 -34.82
CA TYR A 6 -16.68 -37.34 -34.19
C TYR A 6 -17.98 -36.57 -34.41
N THR A 7 -18.73 -36.28 -33.36
CA THR A 7 -20.01 -35.56 -33.42
C THR A 7 -19.80 -34.06 -33.56
N GLY A 8 -20.09 -33.52 -34.74
CA GLY A 8 -20.04 -32.08 -35.00
C GLY A 8 -21.18 -31.32 -34.30
N GLY A 9 -20.88 -30.70 -33.16
CA GLY A 9 -21.79 -29.78 -32.47
C GLY A 9 -21.93 -28.46 -33.23
N VAL A 10 -22.94 -28.35 -34.11
CA VAL A 10 -23.30 -27.08 -34.77
C VAL A 10 -24.14 -26.24 -33.80
N MET A 11 -23.51 -25.24 -33.18
CA MET A 11 -24.19 -24.29 -32.31
C MET A 11 -25.04 -23.32 -33.17
N LYS A 12 -26.36 -23.55 -33.22
CA LYS A 12 -27.31 -22.66 -33.92
C LYS A 12 -27.47 -21.34 -33.14
N PRO A 13 -27.43 -20.17 -33.80
CA PRO A 13 -27.79 -18.92 -33.14
C PRO A 13 -29.31 -18.87 -32.91
N LEU A 14 -29.72 -18.69 -31.66
CA LEU A 14 -31.11 -18.36 -31.34
C LEU A 14 -31.43 -16.99 -31.93
N SER A 15 -32.41 -16.95 -32.82
CA SER A 15 -32.94 -15.71 -33.37
C SER A 15 -34.46 -15.71 -33.29
N ARG A 16 -35.03 -14.52 -33.09
CA ARG A 16 -36.46 -14.19 -33.11
C ARG A 16 -37.27 -14.61 -31.88
N LEU A 17 -37.38 -13.66 -30.94
CA LEU A 17 -38.69 -13.22 -30.49
C LEU A 17 -38.94 -11.79 -31.03
N SER A 18 -39.83 -11.71 -32.01
CA SER A 18 -40.63 -10.52 -32.31
C SER A 18 -41.64 -10.30 -31.16
N ALA A 19 -42.24 -9.14 -30.91
CA ALA A 19 -41.99 -7.78 -31.39
C ALA A 19 -42.76 -6.80 -30.48
N SER A 20 -42.33 -5.54 -30.41
CA SER A 20 -43.25 -4.41 -30.22
C SER A 20 -42.65 -3.14 -30.80
N ARG A 21 -43.12 -2.74 -31.98
CA ARG A 21 -42.97 -1.38 -32.52
C ARG A 21 -44.34 -0.73 -32.44
N ARG A 22 -44.44 0.47 -31.86
CA ARG A 22 -45.44 1.48 -32.23
C ARG A 22 -44.95 2.90 -31.90
N ASN A 23 -44.87 3.70 -32.96
CA ASN A 23 -45.14 5.14 -33.06
C ASN A 23 -44.34 6.14 -32.20
N LEU A 24 -43.45 6.89 -32.87
CA LEU A 24 -43.47 8.36 -33.10
C LEU A 24 -42.47 8.57 -34.26
N ILE A 25 -42.86 8.87 -35.51
CA ILE A 25 -43.32 10.17 -36.05
C ILE A 25 -42.32 11.32 -35.79
N GLU A 26 -41.24 11.31 -36.59
CA GLU A 26 -40.86 12.34 -37.58
C GLU A 26 -41.21 13.82 -37.30
N SER A 27 -40.17 14.67 -37.21
CA SER A 27 -40.19 16.12 -37.53
C SER A 27 -38.74 16.62 -37.76
N ASP A 28 -38.51 17.23 -38.92
CA ASP A 28 -37.43 18.14 -39.35
C ASP A 28 -35.94 17.81 -39.08
N SER A 29 -34.98 17.78 -40.03
CA SER A 29 -34.79 18.34 -41.39
C SER A 29 -33.87 19.58 -41.50
N SER A 30 -32.73 19.36 -42.18
CA SER A 30 -32.02 20.30 -43.09
C SER A 30 -31.11 21.44 -42.58
N SER A 31 -30.09 21.71 -43.41
CA SER A 31 -29.12 22.84 -43.42
C SER A 31 -27.90 22.72 -42.48
N GLU A 32 -26.66 23.07 -42.88
CA GLU A 32 -26.15 23.39 -44.23
C GLU A 32 -24.63 23.14 -44.35
N THR A 33 -24.14 22.96 -45.57
CA THR A 33 -22.71 22.83 -45.91
C THR A 33 -21.97 24.17 -45.89
N LYS A 34 -20.67 24.16 -45.57
CA LYS A 34 -19.71 25.06 -46.23
C LYS A 34 -18.29 24.50 -46.31
N GLU A 35 -17.73 24.57 -47.50
CA GLU A 35 -16.35 24.19 -47.83
C GLU A 35 -15.35 25.32 -47.51
N GLY A 36 -14.06 24.96 -47.60
CA GLY A 36 -12.93 25.89 -47.61
C GLY A 36 -11.81 25.41 -46.67
N GLY A 37 -10.55 25.30 -47.09
CA GLY A 37 -9.95 25.56 -48.40
C GLY A 37 -8.43 25.45 -48.24
N VAL A 38 -7.76 24.76 -49.16
CA VAL A 38 -6.34 24.38 -49.03
C VAL A 38 -5.42 25.56 -49.37
N SER A 39 -4.37 25.77 -48.57
CA SER A 39 -3.05 26.11 -49.15
C SER A 39 -1.89 25.74 -48.22
N ALA A 40 -0.72 25.53 -48.82
CA ALA A 40 0.52 25.08 -48.18
C ALA A 40 1.66 26.08 -48.47
N VAL A 41 2.92 25.59 -48.49
CA VAL A 41 4.20 26.33 -48.69
C VAL A 41 4.71 27.00 -47.40
N ALA A 42 5.84 26.67 -46.75
CA ALA A 42 7.14 26.02 -47.04
C ALA A 42 8.34 26.99 -47.13
N GLY A 43 9.53 26.51 -46.72
CA GLY A 43 10.81 27.24 -46.63
C GLY A 43 11.27 27.40 -45.16
N ALA A 44 12.35 26.79 -44.66
CA ALA A 44 13.77 26.87 -45.06
C ALA A 44 14.39 28.26 -44.75
N THR A 45 15.58 28.43 -44.17
CA THR A 45 16.69 27.51 -43.78
C THR A 45 17.75 28.28 -42.96
N ALA A 46 18.57 27.58 -42.15
CA ALA A 46 19.99 27.93 -41.83
C ALA A 46 20.29 29.26 -41.06
N SER A 47 21.42 29.49 -40.38
CA SER A 47 22.49 28.63 -39.81
C SER A 47 23.47 29.47 -38.96
N GLY A 48 24.08 28.85 -37.93
CA GLY A 48 25.26 29.38 -37.21
C GLY A 48 24.96 30.36 -36.04
N GLY A 49 25.76 30.40 -34.96
CA GLY A 49 26.88 29.54 -34.58
C GLY A 49 27.65 30.11 -33.38
N HIS A 50 28.22 29.24 -32.50
CA HIS A 50 29.09 29.56 -31.34
C HIS A 50 28.49 30.56 -30.29
N ASP A 51 28.67 30.47 -28.97
CA ASP A 51 29.69 29.83 -28.15
C ASP A 51 29.20 29.66 -26.68
N ARG A 52 30.07 29.13 -25.82
CA ARG A 52 29.85 28.87 -24.38
C ARG A 52 29.55 30.13 -23.54
N GLN A 53 28.59 30.03 -22.61
CA GLN A 53 28.91 30.00 -21.17
C GLN A 53 27.70 29.56 -20.31
N ARG A 54 27.99 29.07 -19.10
CA ARG A 54 27.05 28.36 -18.23
C ARG A 54 27.07 29.00 -16.84
N GLU A 55 26.19 29.96 -16.60
CA GLU A 55 25.94 30.55 -15.29
C GLU A 55 24.44 30.78 -15.06
N ALA A 56 23.98 30.58 -13.82
CA ALA A 56 22.59 30.76 -13.42
C ALA A 56 22.27 32.25 -13.25
N PRO A 57 21.00 32.67 -13.43
CA PRO A 57 20.28 33.25 -12.29
C PRO A 57 18.75 32.90 -12.33
N PRO A 58 17.79 33.72 -11.84
CA PRO A 58 17.32 33.59 -10.46
C PRO A 58 15.78 33.45 -10.34
N THR A 59 15.30 33.59 -9.10
CA THR A 59 13.88 33.59 -8.68
C THR A 59 12.97 34.65 -9.32
N SER A 60 11.69 34.25 -9.47
CA SER A 60 10.45 35.00 -9.12
C SER A 60 9.48 35.52 -10.21
N LEU A 61 8.22 35.07 -10.03
CA LEU A 61 6.93 35.82 -10.07
C LEU A 61 6.15 36.13 -11.38
N MET A 62 4.82 35.89 -11.25
CA MET A 62 3.66 36.46 -11.97
C MET A 62 3.39 35.97 -13.43
N ALA A 63 2.15 35.84 -13.93
CA ALA A 63 0.79 35.73 -13.34
C ALA A 63 -0.25 35.34 -14.44
N GLN A 64 -1.54 35.22 -14.08
CA GLN A 64 -2.79 34.99 -14.87
C GLN A 64 -3.29 33.52 -14.89
N SER A 65 -4.30 33.12 -14.09
CA SER A 65 -5.77 33.38 -14.17
C SER A 65 -6.39 32.80 -15.46
N SER A 66 -7.25 31.78 -15.48
CA SER A 66 -8.53 31.59 -14.74
C SER A 66 -9.05 30.12 -14.92
N THR A 67 -10.15 29.57 -14.35
CA THR A 67 -11.27 30.04 -13.50
C THR A 67 -11.97 28.85 -12.76
N ASN A 68 -12.78 29.15 -11.74
CA ASN A 68 -13.99 28.43 -11.23
C ASN A 68 -13.98 26.91 -10.93
N GLN A 69 -13.96 26.57 -9.63
CA GLN A 69 -14.64 25.40 -9.03
C GLN A 69 -15.18 25.76 -7.62
N PRO A 70 -16.24 25.11 -7.11
CA PRO A 70 -16.93 25.47 -5.86
C PRO A 70 -16.20 24.98 -4.59
N PRO A 71 -16.51 25.56 -3.40
CA PRO A 71 -15.71 25.34 -2.20
C PRO A 71 -16.01 24.02 -1.48
N ILE A 72 -14.97 23.23 -1.26
CA ILE A 72 -14.97 22.12 -0.28
C ILE A 72 -14.47 22.68 1.05
N GLN A 73 -15.25 22.49 2.13
CA GLN A 73 -14.86 22.92 3.48
C GLN A 73 -13.62 22.17 3.96
N SER A 74 -12.57 22.91 4.34
CA SER A 74 -11.43 22.38 5.08
C SER A 74 -11.78 22.19 6.57
N PRO A 75 -11.28 21.14 7.24
CA PRO A 75 -11.41 21.00 8.68
C PRO A 75 -10.54 22.04 9.41
N PRO A 76 -10.87 22.41 10.66
CA PRO A 76 -10.25 23.55 11.34
C PRO A 76 -8.77 23.31 11.68
N GLU A 77 -7.96 24.32 11.38
CA GLU A 77 -6.52 24.37 11.70
C GLU A 77 -6.32 24.64 13.20
N ILE A 78 -5.75 23.67 13.92
CA ILE A 78 -5.39 23.84 15.33
C ILE A 78 -4.05 24.60 15.40
N VAL A 79 -4.14 25.93 15.47
CA VAL A 79 -3.00 26.81 15.72
C VAL A 79 -2.53 26.62 17.17
N ILE A 80 -1.45 25.86 17.36
CA ILE A 80 -0.77 25.78 18.65
C ILE A 80 0.10 27.02 18.83
N SER A 81 -0.40 28.00 19.58
CA SER A 81 0.38 29.16 19.99
C SER A 81 1.52 28.74 20.91
N SER A 82 2.75 28.80 20.41
CA SER A 82 3.97 28.63 21.21
C SER A 82 4.20 29.87 22.05
N LYS A 83 3.69 29.89 23.29
CA LYS A 83 4.08 30.90 24.27
C LYS A 83 5.34 30.45 25.01
N GLU A 84 6.46 31.07 24.68
CA GLU A 84 7.68 31.01 25.48
C GLU A 84 7.51 31.91 26.71
N ASP A 85 7.66 31.35 27.91
CA ASP A 85 7.80 32.14 29.14
C ASP A 85 9.18 31.81 29.77
N SER A 86 10.01 32.84 29.89
CA SER A 86 11.42 32.78 30.32
C SER A 86 11.56 32.81 31.87
N PRO A 87 12.60 32.22 32.48
CA PRO A 87 12.63 32.01 33.93
C PRO A 87 13.32 33.16 34.70
N TYR A 88 12.56 33.85 35.56
CA TYR A 88 13.12 34.62 36.69
C TYR A 88 12.27 34.45 37.96
N PRO A 89 12.87 34.21 39.14
CA PRO A 89 12.13 34.06 40.38
C PRO A 89 11.89 35.43 41.05
N ARG A 90 10.65 35.73 41.43
CA ARG A 90 10.33 36.83 42.34
C ARG A 90 9.97 36.26 43.70
N GLY A 91 10.84 36.44 44.69
CA GLY A 91 10.59 36.02 46.07
C GLY A 91 9.89 37.11 46.89
N GLY A 92 9.53 36.76 48.13
CA GLY A 92 9.23 37.73 49.20
C GLY A 92 7.81 37.70 49.76
N GLN A 93 7.67 37.08 50.94
CA GLN A 93 6.67 37.34 52.00
C GLN A 93 5.16 37.15 51.64
N GLY A 94 4.31 36.58 52.49
CA GLY A 94 4.44 36.29 53.93
C GLY A 94 3.43 37.13 54.71
N GLY A 95 2.29 36.54 55.09
CA GLY A 95 1.15 37.27 55.66
C GLY A 95 0.84 36.97 57.13
N ALA A 96 -0.04 37.79 57.71
CA ALA A 96 -0.76 37.62 58.98
C ALA A 96 -1.94 38.61 58.97
N GLY A 97 -3.11 38.40 59.60
CA GLY A 97 -3.76 37.23 60.22
C GLY A 97 -5.28 37.45 60.10
N ALA A 98 -6.21 36.88 60.89
CA ALA A 98 -6.18 35.89 61.97
C ALA A 98 -7.65 35.41 62.22
N VAL A 99 -7.85 34.23 62.85
CA VAL A 99 -9.06 33.77 63.60
C VAL A 99 -10.45 33.84 62.89
N GLY A 100 -11.34 32.85 62.92
CA GLY A 100 -11.32 31.50 63.50
C GLY A 100 -12.70 31.11 64.06
N THR A 101 -13.33 30.07 63.53
CA THR A 101 -14.43 29.25 64.11
C THR A 101 -14.67 28.04 63.20
N GLY A 102 -15.20 26.93 63.72
CA GLY A 102 -15.71 25.82 62.88
C GLY A 102 -15.25 24.42 63.31
N ALA A 103 -16.21 23.63 63.80
CA ALA A 103 -16.05 22.32 64.41
C ALA A 103 -15.35 21.23 63.56
N ARG A 104 -14.80 20.25 64.29
CA ARG A 104 -14.05 19.08 63.83
C ARG A 104 -14.99 18.05 63.19
N GLY A 105 -14.84 17.78 61.89
CA GLY A 105 -15.56 16.72 61.16
C GLY A 105 -14.62 15.95 60.22
N SER A 106 -14.58 14.62 60.35
CA SER A 106 -13.64 13.77 59.62
C SER A 106 -14.03 13.58 58.15
N THR A 107 -13.14 13.97 57.23
CA THR A 107 -13.14 13.42 55.86
C THR A 107 -11.74 13.00 55.45
N SER A 108 -11.63 11.75 55.03
CA SER A 108 -10.42 11.15 54.46
C SER A 108 -10.04 11.88 53.17
N LYS A 109 -8.84 12.47 53.14
CA LYS A 109 -8.31 13.11 51.93
C LYS A 109 -7.98 12.04 50.88
N ALA A 110 -8.91 11.80 49.95
CA ALA A 110 -8.61 11.08 48.72
C ALA A 110 -7.44 11.78 47.97
N PRO A 111 -6.47 11.04 47.42
CA PRO A 111 -5.35 11.64 46.73
C PRO A 111 -5.84 12.27 45.43
N LYS A 112 -5.79 13.61 45.33
CA LYS A 112 -6.08 14.34 44.09
C LYS A 112 -5.10 13.90 42.99
N ARG A 113 -5.53 12.95 42.14
CA ARG A 113 -4.85 12.64 40.87
C ARG A 113 -4.76 13.93 40.05
N LYS A 114 -3.58 14.54 40.05
CA LYS A 114 -3.28 15.77 39.32
C LYS A 114 -3.41 15.46 37.83
N ASN A 115 -4.41 16.04 37.15
CA ASN A 115 -4.57 15.92 35.70
C ASN A 115 -3.35 16.55 35.01
N GLN A 116 -2.32 15.74 34.78
CA GLN A 116 -1.16 16.14 33.99
C GLN A 116 -1.62 16.33 32.54
N ASN A 117 -1.47 17.57 32.04
CA ASN A 117 -1.83 17.98 30.69
C ASN A 117 -1.42 16.93 29.66
N ILE A 118 -2.35 16.50 28.82
CA ILE A 118 -2.13 15.47 27.80
C ILE A 118 -0.92 15.82 26.91
N GLY A 119 -0.77 17.11 26.55
CA GLY A 119 0.40 17.62 25.83
C GLY A 119 1.76 17.40 26.54
N TYR A 120 1.82 17.50 27.87
CA TYR A 120 3.04 17.18 28.63
C TYR A 120 3.40 15.70 28.52
N LYS A 121 2.41 14.80 28.58
CA LYS A 121 2.63 13.35 28.38
C LYS A 121 3.11 13.04 26.97
N LEU A 122 2.52 13.65 25.93
CA LEU A 122 2.99 13.49 24.55
C LEU A 122 4.40 14.06 24.34
N GLY A 123 4.71 15.23 24.91
CA GLY A 123 6.05 15.84 24.86
C GLY A 123 7.10 14.95 25.54
N HIS A 124 6.79 14.43 26.72
CA HIS A 124 7.65 13.49 27.45
C HIS A 124 7.89 12.20 26.66
N ARG A 125 6.83 11.63 26.05
CA ARG A 125 6.91 10.45 25.16
C ARG A 125 7.83 10.71 23.96
N ARG A 126 7.72 11.87 23.31
CA ARG A 126 8.59 12.28 22.19
C ARG A 126 10.05 12.40 22.63
N ALA A 127 10.30 13.03 23.77
CA ALA A 127 11.66 13.18 24.33
C ALA A 127 12.29 11.82 24.73
N LEU A 128 11.51 10.87 25.24
CA LEU A 128 11.98 9.50 25.51
C LEU A 128 12.30 8.74 24.23
N PHE A 129 11.47 8.85 23.19
CA PHE A 129 11.74 8.25 21.88
C PHE A 129 13.03 8.79 21.25
N GLU A 130 13.28 10.10 21.35
CA GLU A 130 14.52 10.74 20.88
C GLU A 130 15.76 10.37 21.72
N LYS A 131 15.60 10.17 23.03
CA LYS A 131 16.68 9.61 23.87
C LYS A 131 16.99 8.15 23.50
N ARG A 132 15.97 7.32 23.25
CA ARG A 132 16.13 5.93 22.75
C ARG A 132 16.87 5.91 21.41
N LYS A 133 16.55 6.85 20.52
CA LYS A 133 17.22 7.02 19.23
C LYS A 133 18.72 7.29 19.39
N ARG A 134 19.08 8.31 20.18
CA ARG A 134 20.50 8.62 20.49
C ARG A 134 21.25 7.46 21.16
N LEU A 135 20.62 6.71 22.06
CA LEU A 135 21.23 5.51 22.66
C LEU A 135 21.53 4.43 21.63
N SER A 136 20.66 4.23 20.64
CA SER A 136 20.92 3.31 19.52
C SER A 136 22.07 3.78 18.62
N ASP A 137 22.21 5.10 18.44
CA ASP A 137 23.28 5.68 17.62
C ASP A 137 24.65 5.51 18.32
N TYR A 138 24.72 5.78 19.62
CA TYR A 138 25.94 5.50 20.41
C TYR A 138 26.26 4.00 20.44
N ALA A 139 25.27 3.12 20.59
CA ALA A 139 25.48 1.67 20.53
C ALA A 139 26.05 1.26 19.17
N LEU A 140 25.56 1.82 18.07
CA LEU A 140 26.14 1.59 16.74
C LEU A 140 27.60 2.08 16.66
N ILE A 141 27.90 3.29 17.14
CA ILE A 141 29.27 3.84 17.11
C ILE A 141 30.25 2.93 17.86
N PHE A 142 29.95 2.54 19.10
CA PHE A 142 30.81 1.63 19.87
C PHE A 142 30.86 0.22 19.29
N GLY A 143 29.76 -0.28 18.73
CA GLY A 143 29.71 -1.57 18.03
C GLY A 143 30.62 -1.61 16.80
N MET A 144 30.55 -0.59 15.95
CA MET A 144 31.41 -0.45 14.76
C MET A 144 32.87 -0.20 15.13
N PHE A 145 33.13 0.64 16.13
CA PHE A 145 34.48 0.88 16.65
C PHE A 145 35.13 -0.41 17.16
N GLY A 146 34.39 -1.23 17.91
CA GLY A 146 34.85 -2.55 18.34
C GLY A 146 35.21 -3.48 17.17
N ILE A 147 34.41 -3.51 16.09
CA ILE A 147 34.73 -4.29 14.88
C ILE A 147 35.98 -3.74 14.18
N VAL A 148 36.10 -2.42 14.01
CA VAL A 148 37.24 -1.81 13.32
C VAL A 148 38.55 -2.05 14.07
N VAL A 149 38.56 -1.87 15.39
CA VAL A 149 39.76 -2.12 16.21
C VAL A 149 40.10 -3.61 16.25
N MET A 150 39.09 -4.49 16.25
CA MET A 150 39.27 -5.94 16.13
C MET A 150 39.97 -6.27 14.79
N VAL A 151 39.46 -5.80 13.64
CA VAL A 151 40.10 -6.02 12.33
C VAL A 151 41.54 -5.49 12.33
N ILE A 152 41.79 -4.29 12.87
CA ILE A 152 43.14 -3.71 12.98
C ILE A 152 44.06 -4.58 13.85
N GLU A 153 43.59 -5.08 15.00
CA GLU A 153 44.34 -5.98 15.88
C GLU A 153 44.77 -7.25 15.13
N THR A 154 43.84 -7.85 14.37
CA THR A 154 44.10 -9.10 13.68
C THR A 154 45.03 -8.93 12.48
N GLU A 155 44.90 -7.86 11.69
CA GLU A 155 45.81 -7.56 10.58
C GLU A 155 47.20 -7.12 11.06
N LEU A 156 47.31 -6.27 12.08
CA LEU A 156 48.63 -5.87 12.62
C LEU A 156 49.34 -7.03 13.34
N SER A 157 48.59 -7.91 14.01
CA SER A 157 49.13 -9.16 14.58
C SER A 157 49.59 -10.19 13.53
N TRP A 158 49.37 -9.91 12.24
CA TRP A 158 49.89 -10.72 11.13
C TRP A 158 51.24 -10.19 10.67
N GLY A 159 51.31 -8.91 10.30
CA GLY A 159 52.47 -8.36 9.60
C GLY A 159 53.46 -7.56 10.44
N VAL A 160 53.10 -7.12 11.66
CA VAL A 160 53.84 -6.06 12.38
C VAL A 160 54.28 -6.47 13.78
N TYR A 161 53.45 -7.16 14.56
CA TYR A 161 53.78 -7.54 15.94
C TYR A 161 53.28 -8.94 16.32
N THR A 162 53.88 -9.53 17.36
CA THR A 162 53.40 -10.78 17.98
C THR A 162 52.23 -10.52 18.93
N LYS A 163 51.33 -11.49 19.09
CA LYS A 163 50.17 -11.43 20.01
C LYS A 163 50.55 -11.16 21.48
N SER A 164 51.75 -11.55 21.89
CA SER A 164 52.32 -11.30 23.23
C SER A 164 52.78 -9.84 23.46
N SER A 165 52.75 -8.98 22.43
CA SER A 165 53.20 -7.60 22.54
C SER A 165 52.22 -6.71 23.32
N MET A 166 52.75 -5.68 23.99
CA MET A 166 51.94 -4.68 24.69
C MET A 166 50.94 -3.96 23.77
N TYR A 167 51.24 -3.88 22.46
CA TYR A 167 50.33 -3.31 21.46
C TYR A 167 49.10 -4.19 21.22
N SER A 168 49.26 -5.52 21.10
CA SER A 168 48.13 -6.44 21.01
C SER A 168 47.28 -6.39 22.29
N LEU A 169 47.92 -6.42 23.46
CA LEU A 169 47.22 -6.29 24.75
C LEU A 169 46.42 -4.98 24.84
N ALA A 170 47.01 -3.84 24.48
CA ALA A 170 46.33 -2.54 24.49
C ALA A 170 45.10 -2.52 23.57
N LEU A 171 45.21 -3.09 22.35
CA LEU A 171 44.08 -3.18 21.42
C LEU A 171 42.99 -4.14 21.92
N LYS A 172 43.34 -5.32 22.47
CA LYS A 172 42.37 -6.24 23.12
C LYS A 172 41.66 -5.58 24.31
N CYS A 173 42.39 -4.82 25.15
CA CYS A 173 41.81 -4.05 26.26
C CYS A 173 40.85 -2.96 25.77
N LEU A 174 41.21 -2.24 24.70
CA LEU A 174 40.35 -1.23 24.08
C LEU A 174 39.07 -1.86 23.49
N ILE A 175 39.20 -3.00 22.80
CA ILE A 175 38.07 -3.79 22.32
C ILE A 175 37.15 -4.14 23.50
N SER A 176 37.69 -4.71 24.58
CA SER A 176 36.92 -5.08 25.78
C SER A 176 36.23 -3.88 26.46
N LEU A 177 36.92 -2.74 26.57
CA LEU A 177 36.30 -1.51 27.06
C LEU A 177 35.12 -1.06 26.18
N SER A 178 35.27 -1.14 24.86
CA SER A 178 34.19 -0.82 23.91
C SER A 178 33.00 -1.77 24.02
N THR A 179 33.21 -3.06 24.35
CA THR A 179 32.11 -4.03 24.55
C THR A 179 31.36 -3.77 25.85
N VAL A 180 32.05 -3.45 26.94
CA VAL A 180 31.41 -3.09 28.23
C VAL A 180 30.52 -1.85 28.06
N ILE A 181 31.02 -0.83 27.36
CA ILE A 181 30.23 0.37 27.04
C ILE A 181 29.02 0.02 26.14
N LEU A 182 29.22 -0.80 25.10
CA LEU A 182 28.16 -1.26 24.21
C LEU A 182 27.04 -2.01 24.97
N LEU A 183 27.40 -2.94 25.85
CA LEU A 183 26.44 -3.69 26.68
C LEU A 183 25.64 -2.75 27.60
N GLY A 184 26.32 -1.78 28.24
CA GLY A 184 25.65 -0.73 29.02
C GLY A 184 24.66 0.09 28.18
N LEU A 185 25.01 0.43 26.94
CA LEU A 185 24.13 1.15 26.00
C LEU A 185 22.93 0.31 25.53
N ILE A 186 23.11 -0.99 25.31
CA ILE A 186 22.01 -1.93 24.98
C ILE A 186 21.04 -2.05 26.16
N ILE A 187 21.55 -2.20 27.39
CA ILE A 187 20.72 -2.22 28.61
C ILE A 187 19.97 -0.90 28.76
N ALA A 188 20.64 0.24 28.58
CA ALA A 188 20.00 1.56 28.64
C ALA A 188 18.94 1.75 27.55
N TYR A 189 19.17 1.26 26.34
CA TYR A 189 18.20 1.28 25.23
C TYR A 189 16.93 0.48 25.58
N HIS A 190 17.06 -0.75 26.07
CA HIS A 190 15.90 -1.55 26.48
C HIS A 190 15.21 -1.01 27.73
N ALA A 191 15.94 -0.40 28.67
CA ALA A 191 15.32 0.31 29.79
C ALA A 191 14.44 1.48 29.32
N ARG A 192 14.85 2.23 28.29
CA ARG A 192 14.01 3.28 27.68
C ARG A 192 12.86 2.72 26.84
N GLU A 193 13.04 1.56 26.21
CA GLU A 193 11.95 0.86 25.52
C GLU A 193 10.86 0.38 26.50
N VAL A 194 11.26 -0.24 27.61
CA VAL A 194 10.33 -0.67 28.67
C VAL A 194 9.60 0.54 29.28
N GLN A 195 10.31 1.64 29.57
CA GLN A 195 9.67 2.88 30.04
C GLN A 195 8.65 3.44 29.04
N LEU A 196 8.95 3.39 27.74
CA LEU A 196 8.01 3.82 26.70
C LEU A 196 6.76 2.93 26.67
N PHE A 197 6.92 1.61 26.79
CA PHE A 197 5.79 0.68 26.86
C PHE A 197 4.92 0.89 28.11
N VAL A 198 5.54 1.12 29.27
CA VAL A 198 4.86 1.40 30.54
C VAL A 198 4.00 2.68 30.42
N ILE A 199 4.56 3.75 29.84
CA ILE A 199 3.87 5.02 29.60
C ILE A 199 2.73 4.86 28.58
N ASP A 200 2.96 4.11 27.49
CA ASP A 200 1.97 3.90 26.42
C ASP A 200 0.75 3.09 26.90
N ASN A 201 0.93 2.20 27.87
CA ASN A 201 -0.16 1.41 28.48
C ASN A 201 -0.71 2.02 29.79
N GLY A 202 -0.11 3.11 30.28
CA GLY A 202 -0.51 3.74 31.55
C GLY A 202 -0.30 2.87 32.80
N ALA A 203 0.63 1.91 32.74
CA ALA A 203 1.00 1.10 33.90
C ALA A 203 1.93 1.89 34.83
N ASP A 204 1.86 1.64 36.15
CA ASP A 204 2.78 2.23 37.12
C ASP A 204 4.02 1.35 37.37
N ASP A 205 3.90 0.02 37.16
CA ASP A 205 4.98 -0.97 37.40
C ASP A 205 5.66 -1.47 36.11
N TRP A 206 6.99 -1.31 36.03
CA TRP A 206 7.79 -1.80 34.90
C TRP A 206 7.84 -3.33 34.80
N ARG A 207 7.58 -4.05 35.91
CA ARG A 207 7.58 -5.52 35.96
C ARG A 207 6.51 -6.11 35.03
N ILE A 208 5.36 -5.44 34.90
CA ILE A 208 4.25 -5.83 34.03
C ILE A 208 4.66 -5.82 32.54
N ALA A 209 5.60 -4.94 32.18
CA ALA A 209 6.13 -4.83 30.82
C ALA A 209 7.26 -5.85 30.49
N MET A 210 7.75 -6.59 31.49
CA MET A 210 8.90 -7.48 31.37
C MET A 210 8.48 -8.95 31.27
N THR A 211 8.12 -9.39 30.06
CA THR A 211 7.78 -10.80 29.78
C THR A 211 9.03 -11.68 29.69
N MET A 212 8.89 -12.99 29.95
CA MET A 212 10.02 -13.94 29.81
C MET A 212 10.59 -13.96 28.39
N GLU A 213 9.74 -13.87 27.36
CA GLU A 213 10.17 -13.73 25.96
C GLU A 213 11.04 -12.49 25.75
N ARG A 214 10.63 -11.32 26.28
CA ARG A 214 11.42 -10.09 26.22
C ARG A 214 12.77 -10.24 26.94
N VAL A 215 12.78 -10.87 28.12
CA VAL A 215 14.02 -11.13 28.87
C VAL A 215 14.96 -12.05 28.08
N LEU A 216 14.46 -13.12 27.48
CA LEU A 216 15.25 -14.04 26.66
C LEU A 216 15.84 -13.36 25.42
N LEU A 217 15.06 -12.51 24.74
CA LEU A 217 15.55 -11.73 23.58
C LEU A 217 16.62 -10.71 23.99
N ILE A 218 16.45 -10.01 25.11
CA ILE A 218 17.47 -9.09 25.64
C ILE A 218 18.73 -9.87 26.05
N ALA A 219 18.59 -11.02 26.70
CA ALA A 219 19.71 -11.86 27.10
C ALA A 219 20.49 -12.40 25.89
N LEU A 220 19.78 -12.82 24.82
CA LEU A 220 20.39 -13.24 23.56
C LEU A 220 21.14 -12.08 22.89
N GLU A 221 20.56 -10.88 22.86
CA GLU A 221 21.19 -9.69 22.28
C GLU A 221 22.45 -9.29 23.04
N LEU A 222 22.42 -9.33 24.37
CA LEU A 222 23.58 -9.11 25.23
C LEU A 222 24.63 -10.19 25.01
N LEU A 223 24.26 -11.48 24.93
CA LEU A 223 25.18 -12.58 24.67
C LEU A 223 25.92 -12.40 23.32
N VAL A 224 25.17 -12.15 22.24
CA VAL A 224 25.72 -11.90 20.89
C VAL A 224 26.66 -10.68 20.89
N SER A 225 26.30 -9.62 21.63
CA SER A 225 27.10 -8.40 21.70
C SER A 225 28.31 -8.52 22.63
N ALA A 226 28.27 -9.45 23.60
CA ALA A 226 29.33 -9.70 24.57
C ALA A 226 30.47 -10.55 24.03
N VAL A 227 30.29 -11.34 22.96
CA VAL A 227 31.40 -12.11 22.36
C VAL A 227 32.45 -11.15 21.79
N HIS A 228 33.70 -11.29 22.25
CA HIS A 228 34.89 -10.58 21.77
C HIS A 228 36.17 -11.32 22.15
N PRO A 229 37.31 -11.13 21.44
CA PRO A 229 38.60 -11.59 21.93
C PRO A 229 38.91 -10.85 23.23
N VAL A 230 39.05 -11.60 24.32
CA VAL A 230 39.29 -11.09 25.67
C VAL A 230 40.79 -10.86 25.83
N PRO A 231 41.26 -9.77 26.49
CA PRO A 231 42.68 -9.58 26.75
C PRO A 231 43.28 -10.76 27.53
N GLY A 232 44.09 -11.56 26.85
CA GLY A 232 44.78 -12.74 27.34
C GLY A 232 45.38 -13.54 26.18
N ASP A 233 46.22 -14.53 26.50
CA ASP A 233 46.85 -15.44 25.54
C ASP A 233 46.25 -16.84 25.69
N PHE A 234 45.04 -17.03 25.14
CA PHE A 234 44.33 -18.31 25.14
C PHE A 234 44.55 -19.06 23.83
N LYS A 235 45.32 -20.15 23.88
CA LYS A 235 45.60 -21.02 22.73
C LYS A 235 44.78 -22.31 22.77
N PHE A 236 44.51 -22.88 21.59
CA PHE A 236 43.99 -24.24 21.46
C PHE A 236 44.59 -24.97 20.25
N GLN A 237 44.59 -26.30 20.28
CA GLN A 237 45.05 -27.10 19.15
C GLN A 237 43.97 -27.19 18.06
N TRP A 238 44.19 -26.52 16.93
CA TRP A 238 43.32 -26.61 15.77
C TRP A 238 43.78 -27.75 14.84
N ARG A 239 42.91 -28.75 14.66
CA ARG A 239 43.13 -29.87 13.72
C ARG A 239 42.34 -29.63 12.42
N ALA A 240 43.04 -29.64 11.29
CA ALA A 240 42.44 -29.60 9.95
C ALA A 240 42.96 -30.76 9.09
N ARG A 241 42.34 -30.98 7.93
CA ARG A 241 42.84 -31.87 6.87
C ARG A 241 43.01 -31.08 5.59
N LEU A 242 44.20 -31.13 4.97
CA LEU A 242 44.45 -30.49 3.68
C LEU A 242 43.52 -31.07 2.60
N ALA A 243 42.98 -30.21 1.73
CA ALA A 243 41.92 -30.63 0.79
C ALA A 243 42.39 -31.64 -0.27
N PHE A 244 43.67 -31.61 -0.66
CA PHE A 244 44.20 -32.47 -1.72
C PHE A 244 44.86 -33.76 -1.19
N SER A 245 45.74 -33.66 -0.18
CA SER A 245 46.48 -34.83 0.34
C SER A 245 45.78 -35.54 1.51
N TYR A 246 44.68 -35.01 2.03
CA TYR A 246 43.94 -35.49 3.22
C TYR A 246 44.77 -35.63 4.52
N ALA A 247 46.05 -35.26 4.49
CA ALA A 247 46.96 -35.31 5.62
C ALA A 247 46.44 -34.46 6.79
N PRO A 248 46.49 -34.96 8.04
CA PRO A 248 46.13 -34.18 9.21
C PRO A 248 47.19 -33.11 9.48
N SER A 249 46.77 -31.85 9.53
CA SER A 249 47.60 -30.73 9.97
C SER A 249 47.11 -30.24 11.33
N GLN A 250 48.02 -30.08 12.29
CA GLN A 250 47.74 -29.56 13.62
C GLN A 250 48.53 -28.27 13.82
N ALA A 251 47.83 -27.20 14.18
CA ALA A 251 48.43 -25.91 14.50
C ALA A 251 47.92 -25.43 15.87
N GLU A 252 48.76 -24.74 16.62
CA GLU A 252 48.28 -23.93 17.75
C GLU A 252 47.62 -22.66 17.18
N ALA A 253 46.32 -22.52 17.42
CA ALA A 253 45.56 -21.35 17.00
C ALA A 253 45.14 -20.54 18.23
N ASP A 254 45.12 -19.21 18.08
CA ASP A 254 44.64 -18.31 19.12
C ASP A 254 43.10 -18.34 19.16
N LEU A 255 42.54 -18.53 20.35
CA LEU A 255 41.10 -18.59 20.60
C LEU A 255 40.39 -17.30 20.13
N ASP A 256 41.10 -16.18 20.20
CA ASP A 256 40.69 -14.86 19.70
C ASP A 256 40.18 -14.87 18.26
N MET A 257 40.73 -15.73 17.40
CA MET A 257 40.34 -15.83 15.99
C MET A 257 38.99 -16.52 15.78
N VAL A 258 38.55 -17.35 16.73
CA VAL A 258 37.18 -17.88 16.75
C VAL A 258 36.22 -16.83 17.29
N LEU A 259 36.61 -16.07 18.32
CA LEU A 259 35.75 -15.04 18.93
C LEU A 259 35.66 -13.75 18.10
N SER A 260 36.57 -13.53 17.15
CA SER A 260 36.48 -12.44 16.18
C SER A 260 35.38 -12.65 15.13
N VAL A 261 35.04 -13.89 14.76
CA VAL A 261 34.02 -14.11 13.71
C VAL A 261 32.61 -13.69 14.18
N PRO A 262 32.13 -14.05 15.39
CA PRO A 262 30.86 -13.56 15.93
C PRO A 262 30.77 -12.04 16.13
N MET A 263 31.89 -11.28 16.14
CA MET A 263 31.84 -9.81 16.24
C MET A 263 30.97 -9.17 15.16
N PHE A 264 31.03 -9.69 13.93
CA PHE A 264 30.24 -9.16 12.82
C PHE A 264 28.73 -9.32 13.01
N LEU A 265 28.27 -10.17 13.93
CA LEU A 265 26.85 -10.23 14.27
C LEU A 265 26.36 -8.85 14.74
N ARG A 266 27.20 -8.06 15.42
CA ARG A 266 26.88 -6.68 15.86
C ARG A 266 26.47 -5.73 14.73
N LEU A 267 26.71 -6.07 13.47
CA LEU A 267 26.17 -5.34 12.32
C LEU A 267 24.62 -5.30 12.30
N TYR A 268 23.93 -6.15 13.09
CA TYR A 268 22.48 -6.00 13.35
C TYR A 268 22.11 -4.61 13.89
N LEU A 269 23.05 -3.92 14.57
CA LEU A 269 22.87 -2.55 15.09
C LEU A 269 22.68 -1.53 13.95
N ILE A 270 23.30 -1.74 12.78
CA ILE A 270 23.08 -0.91 11.58
C ILE A 270 21.61 -1.02 11.16
N ALA A 271 21.08 -2.25 11.08
CA ALA A 271 19.68 -2.47 10.74
C ALA A 271 18.75 -1.82 11.77
N ARG A 272 19.04 -1.91 13.08
CA ARG A 272 18.27 -1.21 14.13
C ARG A 272 18.26 0.31 13.92
N VAL A 273 19.42 0.93 13.72
CA VAL A 273 19.53 2.39 13.53
C VAL A 273 18.80 2.82 12.25
N MET A 274 18.97 2.10 11.13
CA MET A 274 18.26 2.36 9.88
C MET A 274 16.73 2.34 10.08
N LEU A 275 16.21 1.34 10.80
CA LEU A 275 14.80 1.20 11.12
C LEU A 275 14.28 2.35 12.01
N LEU A 276 15.08 2.76 13.01
CA LEU A 276 14.69 3.78 14.00
C LEU A 276 14.85 5.23 13.49
N HIS A 277 15.69 5.46 12.48
CA HIS A 277 15.87 6.77 11.84
C HIS A 277 14.94 7.01 10.65
N SER A 278 14.44 5.96 10.00
CA SER A 278 13.64 6.09 8.79
C SER A 278 12.34 6.87 9.06
N LYS A 279 12.26 8.09 8.50
CA LYS A 279 11.09 8.98 8.62
C LYS A 279 9.81 8.31 8.11
N LEU A 280 9.92 7.45 7.10
CA LEU A 280 8.81 6.71 6.48
C LEU A 280 7.97 5.90 7.49
N PHE A 281 8.59 5.37 8.55
CA PHE A 281 7.94 4.50 9.55
C PHE A 281 7.83 5.14 10.95
N THR A 282 8.44 6.31 11.14
CA THR A 282 8.47 7.01 12.43
C THR A 282 7.57 8.24 12.47
N ASP A 283 7.11 8.72 11.31
CA ASP A 283 6.19 9.85 11.23
C ASP A 283 4.81 9.58 11.85
N ALA A 284 4.16 10.65 12.31
CA ALA A 284 2.83 10.58 12.91
C ALA A 284 1.75 10.21 11.89
N SER A 285 1.86 10.68 10.64
CA SER A 285 0.88 10.39 9.59
C SER A 285 0.91 8.92 9.16
N SER A 286 2.10 8.34 8.99
CA SER A 286 2.19 6.91 8.66
C SER A 286 1.71 6.05 9.81
N ARG A 287 2.03 6.41 11.07
CA ARG A 287 1.53 5.69 12.26
C ARG A 287 0.01 5.72 12.42
N SER A 288 -0.66 6.84 12.15
CA SER A 288 -2.13 6.91 12.20
C SER A 288 -2.77 6.08 11.08
N ILE A 289 -2.27 6.18 9.84
CA ILE A 289 -2.72 5.35 8.70
C ILE A 289 -2.52 3.86 9.00
N GLY A 290 -1.38 3.48 9.58
CA GLY A 290 -1.12 2.09 9.96
C GLY A 290 -2.07 1.58 11.04
N ALA A 291 -2.39 2.40 12.06
CA ALA A 291 -3.38 2.05 13.08
C ALA A 291 -4.79 1.85 12.48
N LEU A 292 -5.23 2.73 11.58
CA LEU A 292 -6.50 2.60 10.86
C LEU A 292 -6.59 1.30 10.04
N ASN A 293 -5.47 0.90 9.41
CA ASN A 293 -5.37 -0.33 8.63
C ASN A 293 -4.99 -1.57 9.45
N LYS A 294 -4.88 -1.46 10.79
CA LYS A 294 -4.38 -2.52 11.70
C LYS A 294 -3.00 -3.09 11.30
N VAL A 295 -2.16 -2.29 10.65
CA VAL A 295 -0.80 -2.66 10.24
C VAL A 295 0.20 -2.27 11.32
N HIS A 296 0.83 -3.27 11.92
CA HIS A 296 1.93 -3.07 12.85
C HIS A 296 3.25 -2.77 12.11
N PHE A 297 3.96 -1.72 12.52
CA PHE A 297 5.25 -1.29 11.97
C PHE A 297 6.40 -2.24 12.39
N ASN A 298 6.35 -3.47 11.88
CA ASN A 298 7.33 -4.51 12.17
C ASN A 298 8.56 -4.40 11.26
N THR A 299 9.71 -4.90 11.73
CA THR A 299 10.96 -4.95 10.96
C THR A 299 10.79 -5.65 9.59
N ARG A 300 9.98 -6.72 9.54
CA ARG A 300 9.59 -7.44 8.32
C ARG A 300 8.79 -6.58 7.33
N PHE A 301 7.92 -5.69 7.83
CA PHE A 301 7.20 -4.75 6.96
C PHE A 301 8.18 -3.75 6.33
N VAL A 302 9.06 -3.15 7.14
CA VAL A 302 10.08 -2.22 6.63
C VAL A 302 10.99 -2.86 5.60
N MET A 303 11.49 -4.08 5.86
CA MET A 303 12.36 -4.80 4.91
C MET A 303 11.62 -5.09 3.59
N LYS A 304 10.33 -5.46 3.65
CA LYS A 304 9.49 -5.63 2.45
C LYS A 304 9.32 -4.31 1.68
N THR A 305 9.07 -3.20 2.37
CA THR A 305 8.95 -1.87 1.75
C THR A 305 10.26 -1.43 1.09
N LEU A 306 11.41 -1.60 1.76
CA LEU A 306 12.73 -1.28 1.23
C LEU A 306 13.06 -2.09 -0.03
N MET A 307 12.78 -3.40 -0.01
CA MET A 307 12.88 -4.31 -1.17
C MET A 307 11.84 -4.03 -2.28
N THR A 308 10.84 -3.18 -2.04
CA THR A 308 9.86 -2.76 -3.05
C THR A 308 10.28 -1.45 -3.72
N ILE A 309 10.81 -0.49 -2.95
CA ILE A 309 11.20 0.84 -3.44
C ILE A 309 12.49 0.76 -4.28
N CYS A 310 13.58 0.26 -3.70
CA CYS A 310 14.91 0.27 -4.33
C CYS A 310 15.65 -1.08 -4.23
N PRO A 311 15.03 -2.20 -4.67
CA PRO A 311 15.60 -3.55 -4.50
C PRO A 311 17.03 -3.69 -5.03
N GLY A 312 17.34 -3.11 -6.20
CA GLY A 312 18.68 -3.22 -6.81
C GLY A 312 19.78 -2.64 -5.92
N THR A 313 19.61 -1.42 -5.42
CA THR A 313 20.55 -0.76 -4.50
C THR A 313 20.73 -1.56 -3.21
N VAL A 314 19.63 -2.06 -2.65
CA VAL A 314 19.62 -2.79 -1.37
C VAL A 314 20.34 -4.14 -1.52
N LEU A 315 20.04 -4.90 -2.58
CA LEU A 315 20.70 -6.18 -2.88
C LEU A 315 22.18 -5.99 -3.22
N LEU A 316 22.55 -4.91 -3.92
CA LEU A 316 23.94 -4.59 -4.25
C LEU A 316 24.77 -4.26 -3.00
N VAL A 317 24.26 -3.36 -2.15
CA VAL A 317 24.95 -3.00 -0.89
C VAL A 317 25.07 -4.21 0.03
N PHE A 318 24.02 -5.03 0.14
CA PHE A 318 24.02 -6.27 0.92
C PHE A 318 25.04 -7.28 0.38
N SER A 319 25.09 -7.52 -0.94
CA SER A 319 26.01 -8.49 -1.54
C SER A 319 27.47 -8.06 -1.39
N ILE A 320 27.81 -6.79 -1.68
CA ILE A 320 29.19 -6.29 -1.57
C ILE A 320 29.68 -6.32 -0.12
N SER A 321 28.85 -5.91 0.84
CA SER A 321 29.23 -5.95 2.27
C SER A 321 29.44 -7.38 2.76
N LEU A 322 28.58 -8.32 2.36
CA LEU A 322 28.77 -9.75 2.65
C LEU A 322 30.04 -10.32 2.01
N TRP A 323 30.39 -9.95 0.78
CA TRP A 323 31.61 -10.43 0.14
C TRP A 323 32.85 -10.01 0.93
N ILE A 324 32.92 -8.74 1.34
CA ILE A 324 34.05 -8.23 2.15
C ILE A 324 34.15 -8.95 3.49
N ILE A 325 33.02 -9.11 4.21
CA ILE A 325 33.00 -9.77 5.53
C ILE A 325 33.36 -11.25 5.39
N ALA A 326 32.78 -11.97 4.44
CA ALA A 326 33.05 -13.40 4.24
C ALA A 326 34.49 -13.65 3.75
N ALA A 327 35.03 -12.81 2.88
CA ALA A 327 36.42 -12.92 2.41
C ALA A 327 37.40 -12.72 3.56
N TRP A 328 37.20 -11.68 4.37
CA TRP A 328 38.00 -11.46 5.57
C TRP A 328 37.86 -12.64 6.57
N THR A 329 36.65 -13.16 6.75
CA THR A 329 36.39 -14.31 7.64
C THR A 329 37.09 -15.59 7.18
N VAL A 330 37.12 -15.88 5.87
CA VAL A 330 37.87 -17.03 5.32
C VAL A 330 39.38 -16.84 5.51
N ARG A 331 39.93 -15.65 5.20
CA ARG A 331 41.35 -15.31 5.44
C ARG A 331 41.75 -15.54 6.89
N VAL A 332 40.90 -15.14 7.84
CA VAL A 332 41.09 -15.40 9.27
C VAL A 332 41.05 -16.89 9.60
N CYS A 333 40.09 -17.64 9.08
CA CYS A 333 39.95 -19.05 9.41
C CYS A 333 40.98 -19.98 8.74
N GLU A 334 41.54 -19.63 7.57
CA GLU A 334 42.60 -20.43 6.92
C GLU A 334 44.04 -20.05 7.35
N ARG A 335 44.20 -18.99 8.17
CA ARG A 335 45.50 -18.37 8.53
C ARG A 335 46.62 -19.34 8.95
N TYR A 336 46.31 -20.41 9.69
CA TYR A 336 47.33 -21.34 10.22
C TYR A 336 47.48 -22.63 9.40
N HIS A 337 46.68 -22.82 8.34
CA HIS A 337 46.62 -24.07 7.58
C HIS A 337 46.91 -23.91 6.09
N ASP A 338 47.03 -22.67 5.59
CA ASP A 338 47.52 -22.37 4.24
C ASP A 338 49.05 -22.20 4.23
N ALA A 339 49.76 -23.17 3.66
CA ALA A 339 51.22 -23.17 3.56
C ALA A 339 51.75 -22.48 2.28
N GLN A 340 50.87 -21.97 1.40
CA GLN A 340 51.24 -21.33 0.13
C GLN A 340 50.79 -19.86 0.03
N ASP A 341 50.18 -19.32 1.09
CA ASP A 341 49.67 -17.93 1.18
C ASP A 341 48.66 -17.51 0.08
N VAL A 342 48.06 -18.47 -0.64
CA VAL A 342 47.15 -18.16 -1.77
C VAL A 342 45.76 -17.80 -1.27
N THR A 343 45.21 -18.57 -0.32
CA THR A 343 43.93 -18.25 0.36
C THR A 343 44.13 -17.25 1.50
N SER A 344 45.35 -17.17 2.04
CA SER A 344 45.72 -16.17 3.06
C SER A 344 45.58 -14.74 2.50
N ASN A 345 45.95 -14.50 1.24
CA ASN A 345 45.83 -13.19 0.60
C ASN A 345 44.38 -12.69 0.45
N PHE A 346 44.12 -11.42 0.82
CA PHE A 346 42.76 -10.84 0.78
C PHE A 346 42.11 -10.88 -0.62
N LEU A 347 42.89 -10.67 -1.69
CA LEU A 347 42.41 -10.77 -3.07
C LEU A 347 42.02 -12.22 -3.45
N GLY A 348 42.77 -13.21 -2.96
CA GLY A 348 42.45 -14.63 -3.15
C GLY A 348 41.20 -15.06 -2.40
N ALA A 349 41.02 -14.60 -1.16
CA ALA A 349 39.80 -14.82 -0.39
C ALA A 349 38.58 -14.11 -1.01
N MET A 350 38.74 -12.89 -1.55
CA MET A 350 37.70 -12.18 -2.31
C MET A 350 37.30 -12.92 -3.58
N TRP A 351 38.27 -13.48 -4.33
CA TRP A 351 38.02 -14.32 -5.50
C TRP A 351 37.20 -15.56 -5.13
N LEU A 352 37.68 -16.35 -4.16
CA LEU A 352 37.01 -17.55 -3.67
C LEU A 352 35.56 -17.29 -3.24
N ILE A 353 35.32 -16.22 -2.46
CA ILE A 353 33.99 -15.85 -1.99
C ILE A 353 33.08 -15.38 -3.13
N SER A 354 33.60 -14.61 -4.09
CA SER A 354 32.81 -14.15 -5.26
C SER A 354 32.36 -15.33 -6.11
N ILE A 355 33.27 -16.28 -6.40
CA ILE A 355 33.01 -17.51 -7.16
C ILE A 355 32.06 -18.46 -6.41
N THR A 356 32.17 -18.53 -5.08
CA THR A 356 31.26 -19.33 -4.23
C THR A 356 29.86 -18.72 -4.15
N PHE A 357 29.75 -17.40 -3.99
CA PHE A 357 28.48 -16.68 -3.94
C PHE A 357 27.69 -16.75 -5.25
N LEU A 358 28.40 -16.70 -6.39
CA LEU A 358 27.83 -16.89 -7.72
C LEU A 358 27.57 -18.37 -8.05
N SER A 359 27.88 -19.30 -7.14
CA SER A 359 27.70 -20.75 -7.31
C SER A 359 28.43 -21.33 -8.54
N ILE A 360 29.59 -20.76 -8.90
CA ILE A 360 30.40 -21.21 -10.05
C ILE A 360 31.35 -22.34 -9.63
N GLY A 361 32.13 -22.13 -8.56
CA GLY A 361 32.97 -23.17 -7.95
C GLY A 361 34.04 -23.81 -8.84
N TYR A 362 34.98 -23.03 -9.39
CA TYR A 362 36.05 -23.55 -10.27
C TYR A 362 36.95 -24.63 -9.62
N GLY A 363 37.14 -24.60 -8.30
CA GLY A 363 37.95 -25.59 -7.57
C GLY A 363 39.47 -25.34 -7.62
N ASP A 364 39.88 -24.21 -8.17
CA ASP A 364 41.24 -23.66 -8.16
C ASP A 364 41.71 -23.27 -6.75
N MET A 365 40.80 -22.77 -5.91
CA MET A 365 41.01 -22.48 -4.50
C MET A 365 39.91 -23.12 -3.66
N VAL A 366 40.27 -23.77 -2.54
CA VAL A 366 39.32 -24.50 -1.67
C VAL A 366 39.74 -24.34 -0.20
N PRO A 367 38.85 -23.93 0.72
CA PRO A 367 39.18 -23.84 2.15
C PRO A 367 39.53 -25.22 2.72
N HIS A 368 40.54 -25.29 3.59
CA HIS A 368 40.98 -26.51 4.23
C HIS A 368 40.35 -26.68 5.61
N THR A 369 40.16 -25.61 6.37
CA THR A 369 39.58 -25.66 7.72
C THR A 369 38.07 -25.87 7.71
N TYR A 370 37.54 -26.41 8.82
CA TYR A 370 36.09 -26.54 9.03
C TYR A 370 35.39 -25.17 9.13
N CYS A 371 36.07 -24.13 9.63
CA CYS A 371 35.51 -22.78 9.64
C CYS A 371 35.37 -22.22 8.22
N GLY A 372 36.45 -22.23 7.42
CA GLY A 372 36.41 -21.73 6.04
C GLY A 372 35.37 -22.46 5.19
N LYS A 373 35.28 -23.79 5.32
CA LYS A 373 34.20 -24.60 4.71
C LYS A 373 32.81 -24.17 5.16
N GLY A 374 32.61 -23.88 6.44
CA GLY A 374 31.36 -23.35 6.98
C GLY A 374 31.00 -21.97 6.41
N VAL A 375 31.97 -21.06 6.29
CA VAL A 375 31.78 -19.72 5.70
C VAL A 375 31.43 -19.82 4.22
N CYS A 376 32.13 -20.67 3.45
CA CYS A 376 31.80 -20.93 2.04
C CYS A 376 30.40 -21.55 1.88
N LEU A 377 29.99 -22.48 2.75
CA LEU A 377 28.63 -23.05 2.73
C LEU A 377 27.56 -21.98 2.98
N LEU A 378 27.73 -21.15 4.01
CA LEU A 378 26.83 -20.04 4.30
C LEU A 378 26.79 -19.03 3.14
N THR A 379 27.94 -18.71 2.57
CA THR A 379 28.07 -17.82 1.40
C THR A 379 27.29 -18.36 0.19
N GLY A 380 27.38 -19.66 -0.11
CA GLY A 380 26.62 -20.29 -1.19
C GLY A 380 25.10 -20.27 -0.95
N ILE A 381 24.65 -20.57 0.27
CA ILE A 381 23.22 -20.48 0.64
C ILE A 381 22.71 -19.04 0.48
N MET A 382 23.47 -18.05 0.94
CA MET A 382 23.11 -16.63 0.82
C MET A 382 23.16 -16.14 -0.63
N GLY A 383 24.13 -16.59 -1.43
CA GLY A 383 24.25 -16.30 -2.86
C GLY A 383 23.07 -16.84 -3.67
N ALA A 384 22.65 -18.08 -3.41
CA ALA A 384 21.44 -18.65 -3.99
C ALA A 384 20.18 -17.86 -3.62
N GLY A 385 20.05 -17.45 -2.35
CA GLY A 385 18.96 -16.59 -1.87
C GLY A 385 18.93 -15.21 -2.54
N CYS A 386 20.09 -14.55 -2.65
CA CYS A 386 20.23 -13.29 -3.38
C CYS A 386 19.88 -13.44 -4.87
N THR A 387 20.34 -14.52 -5.52
CA THR A 387 20.05 -14.79 -6.94
C THR A 387 18.54 -14.98 -7.16
N ALA A 388 17.85 -15.74 -6.31
CA ALA A 388 16.40 -15.90 -6.36
C ALA A 388 15.65 -14.56 -6.17
N LEU A 389 16.12 -13.70 -5.25
CA LEU A 389 15.56 -12.35 -5.06
C LEU A 389 15.80 -11.45 -6.28
N VAL A 390 16.98 -11.48 -6.91
CA VAL A 390 17.28 -10.74 -8.14
C VAL A 390 16.34 -11.17 -9.26
N VAL A 391 16.16 -12.47 -9.50
CA VAL A 391 15.22 -12.98 -10.52
C VAL A 391 13.79 -12.48 -10.26
N ALA A 392 13.31 -12.55 -9.02
CA ALA A 392 11.98 -12.06 -8.65
C ALA A 392 11.83 -10.53 -8.79
N VAL A 393 12.91 -9.76 -8.60
CA VAL A 393 12.94 -8.31 -8.82
C VAL A 393 12.93 -7.97 -10.31
N VAL A 394 13.76 -8.66 -11.11
CA VAL A 394 13.84 -8.49 -12.56
C VAL A 394 12.50 -8.80 -13.21
N ALA A 395 11.84 -9.91 -12.84
CA ALA A 395 10.51 -10.25 -13.33
C ALA A 395 9.51 -9.09 -13.13
N ARG A 396 9.40 -8.56 -11.90
CA ARG A 396 8.50 -7.42 -11.58
C ARG A 396 8.90 -6.10 -12.25
N LYS A 397 10.16 -5.93 -12.66
CA LYS A 397 10.63 -4.73 -13.37
C LYS A 397 10.51 -4.85 -14.90
N LEU A 398 10.34 -6.06 -15.42
CA LEU A 398 10.01 -6.34 -16.82
C LEU A 398 8.50 -6.35 -17.09
N GLU A 399 7.66 -6.42 -16.05
CA GLU A 399 6.21 -6.22 -16.17
C GLU A 399 5.90 -4.77 -16.59
N LEU A 400 5.34 -4.60 -17.79
CA LEU A 400 4.87 -3.31 -18.29
C LEU A 400 3.81 -2.71 -17.35
N THR A 401 3.96 -1.43 -17.02
CA THR A 401 2.96 -0.68 -16.26
C THR A 401 1.62 -0.62 -16.99
N LYS A 402 0.53 -0.31 -16.28
CA LYS A 402 -0.81 -0.16 -16.89
C LYS A 402 -0.81 0.84 -18.06
N ALA A 403 -0.04 1.93 -17.95
CA ALA A 403 0.09 2.94 -19.01
C ALA A 403 0.87 2.42 -20.22
N GLU A 404 2.06 1.84 -20.01
CA GLU A 404 2.87 1.25 -21.09
C GLU A 404 2.13 0.11 -21.79
N LYS A 405 1.41 -0.73 -21.05
CA LYS A 405 0.56 -1.79 -21.60
C LYS A 405 -0.57 -1.24 -22.46
N HIS A 406 -1.16 -0.10 -22.11
CA HIS A 406 -2.16 0.58 -22.92
C HIS A 406 -1.56 1.13 -24.22
N VAL A 407 -0.40 1.81 -24.15
CA VAL A 407 0.34 2.29 -25.33
C VAL A 407 0.77 1.14 -26.25
N HIS A 408 1.28 0.04 -25.68
CA HIS A 408 1.63 -1.18 -26.41
C HIS A 408 0.43 -1.79 -27.13
N ASN A 409 -0.73 -1.86 -26.46
CA ASN A 409 -1.96 -2.37 -27.06
C ASN A 409 -2.43 -1.51 -28.24
N PHE A 410 -2.46 -0.18 -28.07
CA PHE A 410 -2.81 0.77 -29.13
C PHE A 410 -1.85 0.70 -30.33
N MET A 411 -0.54 0.58 -30.07
CA MET A 411 0.47 0.38 -31.10
C MET A 411 0.23 -0.92 -31.89
N MET A 412 -0.11 -2.01 -31.19
CA MET A 412 -0.32 -3.31 -31.84
C MET A 412 -1.63 -3.35 -32.65
N ASP A 413 -2.71 -2.74 -32.16
CA ASP A 413 -3.96 -2.58 -32.93
C ASP A 413 -3.76 -1.73 -34.20
N THR A 414 -3.01 -0.63 -34.08
CA THR A 414 -2.61 0.21 -35.24
C THR A 414 -1.81 -0.59 -36.27
N GLN A 415 -0.89 -1.45 -35.83
CA GLN A 415 -0.13 -2.33 -36.74
C GLN A 415 -1.01 -3.40 -37.40
N LEU A 416 -1.89 -4.08 -36.64
CA LEU A 416 -2.78 -5.10 -37.20
C LEU A 416 -3.75 -4.49 -38.22
N THR A 417 -4.32 -3.32 -37.91
CA THR A 417 -5.18 -2.57 -38.84
C THR A 417 -4.47 -2.26 -40.16
N LYS A 418 -3.19 -1.86 -40.13
CA LYS A 418 -2.35 -1.69 -41.34
C LYS A 418 -2.14 -3.02 -42.08
N ARG A 419 -1.84 -4.11 -41.36
CA ARG A 419 -1.68 -5.46 -41.97
C ARG A 419 -2.98 -5.97 -42.60
N ILE A 420 -4.15 -5.75 -42.00
CA ILE A 420 -5.46 -6.09 -42.57
C ILE A 420 -5.68 -5.34 -43.89
N LYS A 421 -5.43 -4.02 -43.92
CA LYS A 421 -5.56 -3.21 -45.14
C LYS A 421 -4.65 -3.73 -46.27
N ASN A 422 -3.39 -4.04 -45.96
CA ASN A 422 -2.44 -4.59 -46.93
C ASN A 422 -2.83 -6.00 -47.42
N ALA A 423 -3.28 -6.88 -46.52
CA ALA A 423 -3.73 -8.22 -46.88
C ALA A 423 -5.01 -8.17 -47.74
N ALA A 424 -5.97 -7.30 -47.42
CA ALA A 424 -7.18 -7.08 -48.20
C ALA A 424 -6.86 -6.52 -49.61
N ALA A 425 -5.92 -5.57 -49.72
CA ALA A 425 -5.45 -5.07 -51.01
C ALA A 425 -4.81 -6.18 -51.86
N ASN A 426 -4.01 -7.07 -51.25
CA ASN A 426 -3.45 -8.24 -51.93
C ASN A 426 -4.52 -9.25 -52.38
N VAL A 427 -5.56 -9.49 -51.56
CA VAL A 427 -6.71 -10.31 -51.93
C VAL A 427 -7.38 -9.74 -53.18
N LEU A 428 -7.77 -8.46 -53.17
CA LEU A 428 -8.40 -7.78 -54.31
C LEU A 428 -7.53 -7.83 -55.57
N ARG A 429 -6.25 -7.49 -55.43
CA ARG A 429 -5.26 -7.52 -56.51
C ARG A 429 -5.15 -8.89 -57.17
N GLU A 430 -4.97 -9.95 -56.38
CA GLU A 430 -4.79 -11.29 -56.95
C GLU A 430 -6.12 -11.87 -57.46
N THR A 431 -7.28 -11.51 -56.89
CA THR A 431 -8.61 -11.78 -57.48
C THR A 431 -8.76 -11.17 -58.87
N TRP A 432 -8.43 -9.88 -59.01
CA TRP A 432 -8.46 -9.19 -60.31
C TRP A 432 -7.51 -9.84 -61.33
N LEU A 433 -6.30 -10.20 -60.92
CA LEU A 433 -5.32 -10.86 -61.81
C LEU A 433 -5.78 -12.26 -62.25
N ILE A 434 -6.45 -13.03 -61.38
CA ILE A 434 -7.10 -14.29 -61.76
C ILE A 434 -8.20 -14.03 -62.79
N TYR A 435 -9.09 -13.07 -62.55
CA TYR A 435 -10.18 -12.72 -63.48
C TYR A 435 -9.64 -12.27 -64.85
N LYS A 436 -8.64 -11.38 -64.87
CA LYS A 436 -7.96 -10.93 -66.09
C LYS A 436 -7.40 -12.08 -66.92
N HIS A 437 -6.67 -13.01 -66.28
CA HIS A 437 -6.03 -14.13 -66.97
C HIS A 437 -6.97 -15.32 -67.27
N THR A 438 -8.22 -15.30 -66.81
CA THR A 438 -9.22 -16.35 -67.11
C THR A 438 -10.39 -15.89 -67.98
N LYS A 439 -10.70 -14.58 -68.01
CA LYS A 439 -11.88 -14.04 -68.71
C LYS A 439 -11.59 -12.90 -69.70
N LEU A 440 -10.53 -12.09 -69.51
CA LEU A 440 -10.23 -10.97 -70.42
C LEU A 440 -9.15 -11.26 -71.46
N MET A 441 -8.36 -12.32 -71.33
CA MET A 441 -7.31 -12.65 -72.30
C MET A 441 -7.77 -13.63 -73.38
N LYS A 442 -7.41 -13.33 -74.64
CA LYS A 442 -7.77 -14.11 -75.84
C LYS A 442 -7.15 -15.52 -75.89
N LYS A 443 -6.14 -15.80 -75.05
CA LYS A 443 -5.56 -17.12 -74.76
C LYS A 443 -5.35 -17.25 -73.25
N ILE A 444 -5.60 -18.43 -72.67
CA ILE A 444 -5.57 -18.66 -71.21
C ILE A 444 -4.23 -19.29 -70.79
N ASP A 445 -3.43 -18.55 -70.02
CA ASP A 445 -2.15 -19.03 -69.47
C ASP A 445 -2.35 -19.80 -68.15
N HIS A 446 -2.58 -21.12 -68.21
CA HIS A 446 -2.77 -21.97 -67.02
C HIS A 446 -1.59 -21.93 -66.01
N SER A 447 -0.38 -21.58 -66.44
CA SER A 447 0.79 -21.39 -65.55
C SER A 447 0.67 -20.10 -64.72
N ARG A 448 0.29 -18.98 -65.36
CA ARG A 448 0.07 -17.68 -64.70
C ARG A 448 -1.14 -17.73 -63.78
N VAL A 449 -2.24 -18.34 -64.21
CA VAL A 449 -3.46 -18.51 -63.38
C VAL A 449 -3.13 -19.29 -62.10
N ARG A 450 -2.42 -20.43 -62.19
CA ARG A 450 -1.97 -21.20 -61.00
C ARG A 450 -0.98 -20.45 -60.10
N LYS A 451 -0.27 -19.44 -60.62
CA LYS A 451 0.61 -18.57 -59.82
C LYS A 451 -0.22 -17.55 -59.02
N HIS A 452 -1.20 -16.91 -59.65
CA HIS A 452 -2.10 -15.96 -58.98
C HIS A 452 -3.08 -16.65 -58.01
N GLN A 453 -3.60 -17.85 -58.34
CA GLN A 453 -4.42 -18.64 -57.42
C GLN A 453 -3.68 -18.99 -56.11
N ARG A 454 -2.40 -19.38 -56.19
CA ARG A 454 -1.57 -19.63 -54.99
C ARG A 454 -1.38 -18.36 -54.16
N LYS A 455 -1.10 -17.22 -54.80
CA LYS A 455 -0.96 -15.93 -54.11
C LYS A 455 -2.26 -15.43 -53.50
N PHE A 456 -3.39 -15.58 -54.18
CA PHE A 456 -4.73 -15.29 -53.66
C PHE A 456 -5.04 -16.13 -52.42
N LEU A 457 -4.80 -17.45 -52.48
CA LEU A 457 -5.01 -18.33 -51.33
C LEU A 457 -4.11 -17.94 -50.15
N GLN A 458 -2.83 -17.63 -50.40
CA GLN A 458 -1.91 -17.09 -49.38
C GLN A 458 -2.43 -15.77 -48.77
N ALA A 459 -2.89 -14.83 -49.59
CA ALA A 459 -3.44 -13.55 -49.13
C ALA A 459 -4.74 -13.74 -48.30
N ILE A 460 -5.61 -14.68 -48.67
CA ILE A 460 -6.80 -15.06 -47.89
C ILE A 460 -6.41 -15.66 -46.54
N HIS A 461 -5.41 -16.56 -46.49
CA HIS A 461 -4.92 -17.11 -45.23
C HIS A 461 -4.29 -16.04 -44.33
N GLN A 462 -3.46 -15.15 -44.88
CA GLN A 462 -2.89 -14.00 -44.16
C GLN A 462 -3.97 -13.05 -43.62
N LEU A 463 -4.98 -12.71 -44.42
CA LEU A 463 -6.09 -11.87 -43.97
C LEU A 463 -6.87 -12.53 -42.83
N ARG A 464 -7.09 -13.86 -42.89
CA ARG A 464 -7.74 -14.62 -41.82
C ARG A 464 -6.89 -14.67 -40.54
N SER A 465 -5.58 -14.89 -40.64
CA SER A 465 -4.70 -14.96 -39.46
C SER A 465 -4.60 -13.62 -38.75
N VAL A 466 -4.34 -12.52 -39.49
CA VAL A 466 -4.27 -11.17 -38.92
C VAL A 466 -5.61 -10.75 -38.31
N LYS A 467 -6.75 -11.08 -38.95
CA LYS A 467 -8.09 -10.82 -38.37
C LYS A 467 -8.36 -11.65 -37.10
N MET A 468 -7.77 -12.83 -36.97
CA MET A 468 -7.86 -13.64 -35.75
C MET A 468 -6.99 -13.06 -34.62
N GLU A 469 -5.79 -12.56 -34.94
CA GLU A 469 -4.92 -11.84 -34.00
C GLU A 469 -5.60 -10.56 -33.47
N GLN A 470 -6.25 -9.78 -34.34
CA GLN A 470 -6.91 -8.54 -33.89
C GLN A 470 -8.14 -8.80 -33.01
N ARG A 471 -8.84 -9.92 -33.21
CA ARG A 471 -9.88 -10.37 -32.27
C ARG A 471 -9.30 -10.68 -30.89
N LYS A 472 -8.24 -11.50 -30.81
CA LYS A 472 -7.57 -11.82 -29.55
C LYS A 472 -7.13 -10.56 -28.79
N LEU A 473 -6.67 -9.53 -29.50
CA LEU A 473 -6.35 -8.23 -28.90
C LEU A 473 -7.58 -7.49 -28.37
N SER A 474 -8.65 -7.42 -29.16
CA SER A 474 -9.90 -6.78 -28.73
C SER A 474 -10.47 -7.47 -27.50
N ASP A 475 -10.44 -8.81 -27.46
CA ASP A 475 -10.91 -9.60 -26.32
C ASP A 475 -10.09 -9.28 -25.05
N GLN A 476 -8.76 -9.17 -25.16
CA GLN A 476 -7.89 -8.74 -24.05
C GLN A 476 -8.17 -7.30 -23.60
N ALA A 477 -8.41 -6.38 -24.53
CA ALA A 477 -8.71 -4.98 -24.24
C ALA A 477 -10.05 -4.82 -23.50
N ASN A 478 -11.06 -5.60 -23.92
CA ASN A 478 -12.40 -5.57 -23.34
C ASN A 478 -12.36 -5.88 -21.84
N THR A 479 -11.61 -6.89 -21.39
CA THR A 479 -11.58 -7.28 -19.95
C THR A 479 -11.32 -6.14 -18.95
N LEU A 480 -10.50 -5.14 -19.31
CA LEU A 480 -10.21 -3.99 -18.45
C LEU A 480 -11.25 -2.88 -18.59
N VAL A 481 -11.82 -2.71 -19.78
CA VAL A 481 -12.90 -1.77 -20.06
C VAL A 481 -14.22 -2.24 -19.43
N ASP A 482 -14.47 -3.54 -19.42
CA ASP A 482 -15.66 -4.17 -18.85
C ASP A 482 -15.73 -3.96 -17.34
N LEU A 483 -14.59 -3.93 -16.62
CA LEU A 483 -14.56 -3.53 -15.21
C LEU A 483 -15.03 -2.09 -14.99
N SER A 484 -14.57 -1.14 -15.83
CA SER A 484 -15.02 0.26 -15.75
C SER A 484 -16.47 0.45 -16.18
N LYS A 485 -16.94 -0.29 -17.19
CA LYS A 485 -18.35 -0.29 -17.61
C LYS A 485 -19.24 -0.88 -16.52
N MET A 486 -18.82 -1.96 -15.87
CA MET A 486 -19.53 -2.54 -14.73
C MET A 486 -19.68 -1.54 -13.57
N GLN A 487 -18.66 -0.70 -13.30
CA GLN A 487 -18.80 0.41 -12.35
C GLN A 487 -19.82 1.46 -12.82
N SER A 488 -19.77 1.90 -14.08
CA SER A 488 -20.75 2.86 -14.64
C SER A 488 -22.19 2.35 -14.54
N VAL A 489 -22.42 1.12 -15.02
CA VAL A 489 -23.74 0.46 -14.97
C VAL A 489 -24.19 0.26 -13.53
N MET A 490 -23.29 -0.03 -12.59
CA MET A 490 -23.66 -0.15 -11.17
C MET A 490 -24.04 1.21 -10.56
N TYR A 491 -23.39 2.31 -10.94
CA TYR A 491 -23.80 3.66 -10.52
C TYR A 491 -25.17 4.04 -11.11
N GLU A 492 -25.41 3.78 -12.39
CA GLU A 492 -26.72 3.98 -13.04
C GLU A 492 -27.82 3.17 -12.33
N LEU A 493 -27.59 1.87 -12.11
CA LEU A 493 -28.56 0.99 -11.43
C LEU A 493 -28.81 1.39 -9.97
N MET A 494 -27.79 1.91 -9.28
CA MET A 494 -27.93 2.39 -7.90
C MET A 494 -28.67 3.73 -7.83
N SER A 495 -28.55 4.59 -8.85
CA SER A 495 -29.38 5.78 -9.02
C SER A 495 -30.83 5.39 -9.27
N GLU A 496 -31.11 4.50 -10.23
CA GLU A 496 -32.47 4.02 -10.51
C GLU A 496 -33.13 3.36 -9.29
N LEU A 497 -32.35 2.65 -8.47
CA LEU A 497 -32.82 2.08 -7.19
C LEU A 497 -33.13 3.15 -6.16
N ASN A 498 -32.31 4.21 -6.05
CA ASN A 498 -32.58 5.33 -5.16
C ASN A 498 -33.86 6.08 -5.58
N ASP A 499 -33.98 6.42 -6.87
CA ASP A 499 -35.15 7.12 -7.42
C ASP A 499 -36.45 6.33 -7.18
N ARG A 500 -36.41 5.00 -7.37
CA ARG A 500 -37.53 4.11 -7.03
C ARG A 500 -37.79 4.01 -5.52
N SER A 501 -36.76 4.09 -4.69
CA SER A 501 -36.91 4.11 -3.23
C SER A 501 -37.63 5.39 -2.78
N GLU A 502 -37.24 6.55 -3.32
CA GLU A 502 -37.91 7.82 -3.05
C GLU A 502 -39.36 7.82 -3.55
N ASP A 503 -39.64 7.24 -4.73
CA ASP A 503 -41.02 7.11 -5.23
C ASP A 503 -41.87 6.17 -4.36
N LEU A 504 -41.30 5.09 -3.83
CA LEU A 504 -41.97 4.21 -2.89
C LEU A 504 -42.23 4.90 -1.54
N GLU A 505 -41.29 5.71 -1.03
CA GLU A 505 -41.51 6.54 0.16
C GLU A 505 -42.62 7.58 -0.06
N ARG A 506 -42.63 8.27 -1.22
CA ARG A 506 -43.72 9.20 -1.61
C ARG A 506 -45.08 8.49 -1.65
N GLN A 507 -45.14 7.28 -2.20
CA GLN A 507 -46.36 6.47 -2.22
C GLN A 507 -46.78 6.04 -0.81
N MET A 508 -45.83 5.63 0.05
CA MET A 508 -46.09 5.24 1.43
C MET A 508 -46.65 6.40 2.24
N LEU A 509 -46.05 7.59 2.16
CA LEU A 509 -46.53 8.81 2.82
C LEU A 509 -47.93 9.21 2.34
N SER A 510 -48.22 9.06 1.05
CA SER A 510 -49.57 9.30 0.52
C SER A 510 -50.59 8.28 1.04
N LEU A 511 -50.17 7.03 1.24
CA LEU A 511 -50.98 5.98 1.85
C LEU A 511 -51.23 6.23 3.34
N GLU A 512 -50.20 6.62 4.09
CA GLU A 512 -50.26 6.99 5.50
C GLU A 512 -51.22 8.18 5.71
N GLN A 513 -51.08 9.24 4.93
CA GLN A 513 -51.99 10.39 4.96
C GLN A 513 -53.45 10.00 4.65
N ARG A 514 -53.68 9.07 3.70
CA ARG A 514 -55.03 8.54 3.42
C ARG A 514 -55.58 7.71 4.57
N VAL A 515 -54.73 6.94 5.26
CA VAL A 515 -55.12 6.16 6.44
C VAL A 515 -55.46 7.10 7.60
N GLU A 516 -54.66 8.14 7.87
CA GLU A 516 -54.97 9.17 8.87
C GLU A 516 -56.30 9.87 8.58
N GLN A 517 -56.53 10.28 7.33
CA GLN A 517 -57.81 10.87 6.91
C GLN A 517 -59.00 9.92 7.13
N LEU A 518 -58.82 8.62 6.84
CA LEU A 518 -59.84 7.61 7.08
C LEU A 518 -60.10 7.45 8.60
N THR A 519 -59.05 7.39 9.41
CA THR A 519 -59.13 7.27 10.88
C THR A 519 -59.80 8.50 11.50
N ALA A 520 -59.49 9.71 11.04
CA ALA A 520 -60.13 10.95 11.45
C ALA A 520 -61.62 11.00 11.03
N GLY A 521 -61.93 10.51 9.82
CA GLY A 521 -63.33 10.35 9.37
C GLY A 521 -64.11 9.39 10.27
N PHE A 522 -63.52 8.24 10.62
CA PHE A 522 -64.12 7.26 11.54
C PHE A 522 -64.28 7.78 12.97
N SER A 523 -63.37 8.62 13.49
CA SER A 523 -63.50 9.19 14.83
C SER A 523 -64.51 10.34 14.92
N ALA A 524 -64.73 11.08 13.82
CA ALA A 524 -65.78 12.09 13.71
C ALA A 524 -67.19 11.50 13.49
N LEU A 525 -67.27 10.28 12.93
CA LEU A 525 -68.53 9.62 12.55
C LEU A 525 -69.55 9.47 13.69
N PRO A 526 -69.17 9.06 14.93
CA PRO A 526 -70.08 9.02 16.07
C PRO A 526 -70.65 10.39 16.47
N ALA A 527 -69.87 11.46 16.33
CA ALA A 527 -70.32 12.82 16.65
C ALA A 527 -71.32 13.35 15.60
N HIS A 528 -71.11 13.04 14.31
CA HIS A 528 -72.10 13.36 13.29
C HIS A 528 -73.37 12.52 13.42
N LEU A 529 -73.26 11.23 13.77
CA LEU A 529 -74.41 10.37 14.07
C LEU A 529 -75.21 10.88 15.28
N SER A 530 -74.55 11.26 16.37
CA SER A 530 -75.24 11.77 17.56
C SER A 530 -75.88 13.14 17.32
N ALA A 531 -75.22 14.03 16.57
CA ALA A 531 -75.81 15.30 16.12
C ALA A 531 -77.07 15.06 15.26
N THR A 532 -76.99 14.14 14.29
CA THR A 532 -78.14 13.82 13.41
C THR A 532 -79.29 13.16 14.18
N LEU A 533 -79.00 12.22 15.09
CA LEU A 533 -80.01 11.61 15.97
C LEU A 533 -80.65 12.63 16.90
N SER A 534 -79.87 13.56 17.49
CA SER A 534 -80.40 14.62 18.35
C SER A 534 -81.27 15.61 17.57
N ALA A 535 -80.90 15.95 16.33
CA ALA A 535 -81.71 16.78 15.44
C ALA A 535 -83.02 16.10 15.05
N GLN A 536 -82.99 14.81 14.69
CA GLN A 536 -84.22 14.05 14.41
C GLN A 536 -85.09 13.86 15.67
N HIS A 537 -84.50 13.64 16.83
CA HIS A 537 -85.23 13.56 18.09
C HIS A 537 -85.90 14.90 18.45
N ALA A 538 -85.19 16.02 18.29
CA ALA A 538 -85.73 17.36 18.49
C ALA A 538 -86.88 17.67 17.51
N ALA A 539 -86.74 17.30 16.23
CA ALA A 539 -87.80 17.43 15.24
C ALA A 539 -89.03 16.56 15.57
N LEU A 540 -88.82 15.32 16.02
CA LEU A 540 -89.90 14.44 16.48
C LEU A 540 -90.64 15.02 17.70
N VAL A 541 -89.89 15.55 18.68
CA VAL A 541 -90.48 16.22 19.87
C VAL A 541 -91.23 17.50 19.48
N HIS A 542 -90.77 18.25 18.46
CA HIS A 542 -91.50 19.39 17.92
C HIS A 542 -92.84 18.95 17.29
N LEU A 543 -92.83 17.90 16.47
CA LEU A 543 -94.05 17.34 15.87
C LEU A 543 -95.03 16.78 16.92
N LEU A 544 -94.52 16.18 18.00
CA LEU A 544 -95.35 15.74 19.13
C LEU A 544 -95.96 16.94 19.88
N ARG A 545 -95.20 18.02 20.12
CA ARG A 545 -95.76 19.26 20.68
C ARG A 545 -96.80 19.93 19.77
N GLU A 546 -96.59 19.93 18.46
CA GLU A 546 -97.61 20.39 17.51
C GLU A 546 -98.86 19.51 17.55
N ARG A 547 -98.71 18.20 17.75
CA ARG A 547 -99.84 17.29 17.93
C ARG A 547 -100.59 17.60 19.23
N ASP A 548 -99.91 17.78 20.36
CA ASP A 548 -100.55 18.15 21.64
C ASP A 548 -101.19 19.55 21.58
N ALA A 549 -100.61 20.48 20.81
CA ALA A 549 -101.21 21.78 20.49
C ALA A 549 -102.47 21.63 19.60
N ARG A 550 -102.50 20.66 18.69
CA ARG A 550 -103.70 20.32 17.90
C ARG A 550 -104.76 19.61 18.73
N ASP A 551 -104.39 18.74 19.67
CA ASP A 551 -105.34 18.05 20.57
C ASP A 551 -105.90 18.98 21.67
N SER A 552 -105.17 20.04 22.04
CA SER A 552 -105.71 21.15 22.85
C SER A 552 -106.54 22.15 22.03
N SER A 553 -106.22 22.36 20.74
CA SER A 553 -107.07 23.15 19.83
C SER A 553 -108.36 22.43 19.44
N SER A 554 -108.36 21.09 19.34
CA SER A 554 -109.57 20.30 19.08
C SER A 554 -110.53 20.34 20.28
N ARG A 555 -110.00 20.23 21.51
CA ARG A 555 -110.76 20.45 22.76
C ARG A 555 -111.33 21.87 22.91
N SER A 556 -110.79 22.86 22.21
CA SER A 556 -111.35 24.22 22.18
C SER A 556 -112.26 24.47 20.96
N ARG A 557 -112.24 23.61 19.93
CA ARG A 557 -113.11 23.70 18.74
C ARG A 557 -114.52 23.12 18.90
N GLU A 558 -114.82 22.41 19.98
CA GLU A 558 -116.21 22.07 20.36
C GLU A 558 -116.97 23.22 21.05
N ARG A 559 -116.32 24.40 21.25
CA ARG A 559 -116.99 25.62 21.73
C ARG A 559 -116.74 26.81 20.81
N GLY A 560 -117.70 27.05 19.91
CA GLY A 560 -117.82 28.30 19.16
C GLY A 560 -117.58 28.16 17.66
N GLY A 561 -118.67 28.11 16.88
CA GLY A 561 -118.61 28.35 15.44
C GLY A 561 -118.56 29.85 15.12
N GLY A 562 -118.05 30.22 13.95
CA GLY A 562 -118.03 31.64 13.55
C GLY A 562 -117.15 32.02 12.36
N CYS A 563 -117.62 31.71 11.14
CA CYS A 563 -117.46 32.52 9.92
C CYS A 563 -116.08 32.75 9.25
N ALA A 564 -116.16 33.03 7.93
CA ALA A 564 -115.23 33.73 7.04
C ALA A 564 -113.89 33.06 6.57
N SER A 565 -113.91 32.64 5.30
CA SER A 565 -112.79 32.66 4.32
C SER A 565 -112.30 34.11 4.04
N PRO A 566 -111.19 34.40 3.30
CA PRO A 566 -110.51 33.56 2.28
C PRO A 566 -108.95 33.70 2.13
N LEU A 567 -108.39 33.05 1.09
CA LEU A 567 -107.36 33.48 0.09
C LEU A 567 -106.32 34.58 0.50
N THR A 568 -105.02 34.59 0.15
CA THR A 568 -104.29 34.05 -1.04
C THR A 568 -102.76 34.29 -0.88
N SER A 569 -101.92 33.57 -1.67
CA SER A 569 -100.56 33.94 -2.19
C SER A 569 -99.42 34.35 -1.22
N GLU A 570 -98.13 34.06 -1.46
CA GLU A 570 -97.43 33.46 -2.62
C GLU A 570 -96.65 32.18 -2.22
#